data_AF-A0A936SLG0-F1
#
_entry.id   AF-A0A936SLG0-F1
#
_cell.length_a   1.000
_cell.length_b   1.000
_cell.length_c   1.000
_cell.angle_alpha   90.00
_cell.angle_beta   90.00
_cell.angle_gamma   90.00
#
_symmetry.space_group_name_H-M   'P 1'
#
loop_
_entity.id
_entity.type
_entity.pdbx_description
1 polymer ?
#
loop_
_entity_poly.entity_id
_entity_poly.type
_entity_poly.pdbx_seq_one_letter_code
_entity_poly.pdbx_strand_id
1 'polypeptide(L)'
;MRGRAAVRHACSNVLASNSAAGVDLVVVIIIVIGGFYLSLIGSAKRLTVVQQQTAARAIDVLRERGFTDEVFLLEHVTAYRAEDNWLNASVPKENAYAATNFPFEIMTLYDDFFAYPRDDVERAAVLLHEAKHLQGKDEHDAYEFVWKNREQLGWTREYYRDSPVWHNTRNQTREVVPILFVCEFNEALDCTETTR
;
A
#
# COMPACT_ATOMS: atom_id res chain seq x y z
N MET A 1 -55.30 -25.59 -33.80
CA MET A 1 -54.00 -25.83 -33.14
C MET A 1 -52.86 -25.06 -33.83
N ARG A 2 -52.84 -23.71 -33.80
CA ARG A 2 -51.79 -22.89 -34.46
C ARG A 2 -51.07 -21.85 -33.57
N GLY A 3 -51.40 -21.78 -32.27
CA GLY A 3 -50.89 -20.72 -31.38
C GLY A 3 -49.68 -21.08 -30.49
N ARG A 4 -49.27 -22.36 -30.40
CA ARG A 4 -48.21 -22.77 -29.44
C ARG A 4 -46.77 -22.70 -29.99
N ALA A 5 -46.58 -22.67 -31.31
CA ALA A 5 -45.24 -22.62 -31.91
C ALA A 5 -44.64 -21.19 -31.92
N ALA A 6 -45.46 -20.17 -32.14
CA ALA A 6 -44.99 -18.77 -32.22
C ALA A 6 -44.48 -18.23 -30.87
N VAL A 7 -45.09 -18.64 -29.75
CA VAL A 7 -44.71 -18.19 -28.39
C VAL A 7 -43.35 -18.77 -27.96
N ARG A 8 -42.99 -19.97 -28.41
CA ARG A 8 -41.69 -20.58 -28.09
C ARG A 8 -40.52 -19.90 -28.81
N HIS A 9 -40.71 -19.42 -30.04
CA HIS A 9 -39.70 -18.66 -30.76
C HIS A 9 -39.45 -17.27 -30.17
N ALA A 10 -40.49 -16.59 -29.71
CA ALA A 10 -40.35 -15.26 -29.10
C ALA A 10 -39.55 -15.30 -27.78
N CYS A 11 -39.78 -16.30 -26.92
CA CYS A 11 -39.05 -16.45 -25.66
C CYS A 11 -37.56 -16.81 -25.86
N SER A 12 -37.24 -17.60 -26.88
CA SER A 12 -35.85 -17.98 -27.19
C SER A 12 -35.01 -16.78 -27.68
N ASN A 13 -35.62 -15.85 -28.41
CA ASN A 13 -34.93 -14.67 -28.94
C ASN A 13 -34.70 -13.59 -27.87
N VAL A 14 -35.61 -13.44 -26.90
CA VAL A 14 -35.45 -12.48 -25.79
C VAL A 14 -34.33 -12.91 -24.83
N LEU A 15 -34.26 -14.20 -24.49
CA LEU A 15 -33.18 -14.74 -23.64
C LEU A 15 -31.81 -14.67 -24.34
N ALA A 16 -31.73 -14.91 -25.65
CA ALA A 16 -30.49 -14.80 -26.41
C ALA A 16 -30.02 -13.33 -26.61
N SER A 17 -30.95 -12.38 -26.74
CA SER A 17 -30.59 -10.95 -26.87
C SER A 17 -30.06 -10.35 -25.56
N ASN A 18 -30.59 -10.80 -24.42
CA ASN A 18 -30.12 -10.37 -23.10
C ASN A 18 -28.77 -10.99 -22.72
N SER A 19 -28.46 -12.21 -23.21
CA SER A 19 -27.15 -12.82 -22.99
C SER A 19 -26.04 -12.15 -23.82
N ALA A 20 -26.34 -11.71 -25.04
CA ALA A 20 -25.35 -11.01 -25.87
C ALA A 20 -25.04 -9.60 -25.32
N ALA A 21 -26.07 -8.82 -25.00
CA ALA A 21 -25.90 -7.47 -24.45
C ALA A 21 -25.21 -7.45 -23.07
N GLY A 22 -25.44 -8.48 -22.24
CA GLY A 22 -24.75 -8.63 -20.95
C GLY A 22 -23.27 -9.00 -21.09
N VAL A 23 -22.94 -9.86 -22.06
CA VAL A 23 -21.54 -10.22 -22.36
C VAL A 23 -20.77 -9.03 -22.93
N ASP A 24 -21.38 -8.24 -23.80
CA ASP A 24 -20.75 -7.05 -24.40
C ASP A 24 -20.41 -5.99 -23.34
N LEU A 25 -21.30 -5.74 -22.37
CA LEU A 25 -21.05 -4.78 -21.30
C LEU A 25 -19.90 -5.24 -20.38
N VAL A 26 -19.86 -6.51 -20.00
CA VAL A 26 -18.79 -7.05 -19.14
C VAL A 26 -17.44 -6.96 -19.84
N VAL A 27 -17.38 -7.27 -21.13
CA VAL A 27 -16.14 -7.15 -21.92
C VAL A 27 -15.67 -5.69 -21.98
N VAL A 28 -16.58 -4.74 -22.22
CA VAL A 28 -16.25 -3.30 -22.22
C VAL A 28 -15.72 -2.86 -20.85
N ILE A 29 -16.35 -3.29 -19.75
CA ILE A 29 -15.89 -2.98 -18.39
C ILE A 29 -14.48 -3.52 -18.15
N ILE A 30 -14.22 -4.78 -18.53
CA ILE A 30 -12.89 -5.39 -18.39
C ILE A 30 -11.85 -4.63 -19.20
N ILE A 31 -12.16 -4.25 -20.45
CA ILE A 31 -11.25 -3.48 -21.30
C ILE A 31 -10.97 -2.10 -20.70
N VAL A 32 -11.99 -1.41 -20.20
CA VAL A 32 -11.84 -0.08 -19.61
C VAL A 32 -11.03 -0.15 -18.31
N ILE A 33 -11.35 -1.06 -17.40
CA ILE A 33 -10.62 -1.22 -16.13
C ILE A 33 -9.19 -1.68 -16.41
N GLY A 34 -8.99 -2.67 -17.27
CA GLY A 34 -7.67 -3.18 -17.64
C GLY A 34 -6.82 -2.13 -18.34
N GLY A 35 -7.40 -1.39 -19.30
CA GLY A 35 -6.73 -0.29 -19.99
C GLY A 35 -6.35 0.84 -19.04
N PHE A 36 -7.25 1.19 -18.11
CA PHE A 36 -6.95 2.18 -17.07
C PHE A 36 -5.82 1.71 -16.16
N TYR A 37 -5.87 0.48 -15.64
CA TYR A 37 -4.81 -0.11 -14.81
C TYR A 37 -3.45 -0.11 -15.52
N LEU A 38 -3.41 -0.55 -16.78
CA LEU A 38 -2.20 -0.51 -17.60
C LEU A 38 -1.70 0.91 -17.83
N SER A 39 -2.58 1.91 -17.92
CA SER A 39 -2.18 3.32 -18.00
C SER A 39 -1.49 3.80 -16.71
N LEU A 40 -1.91 3.31 -15.54
CA LEU A 40 -1.30 3.68 -14.26
C LEU A 40 0.12 3.12 -14.09
N ILE A 41 0.39 1.93 -14.64
CA ILE A 41 1.71 1.28 -14.55
C ILE A 41 2.62 1.72 -15.71
N GLY A 42 2.09 1.73 -16.94
CA GLY A 42 2.87 1.98 -18.16
C GLY A 42 3.36 3.42 -18.31
N SER A 43 2.70 4.38 -17.65
CA SER A 43 3.11 5.79 -17.66
C SER A 43 4.16 6.14 -16.60
N ALA A 44 4.49 5.22 -15.70
CA ALA A 44 5.41 5.46 -14.59
C ALA A 44 6.76 4.76 -14.77
N LYS A 45 7.81 5.36 -14.21
CA LYS A 45 9.16 4.78 -14.23
C LYS A 45 9.23 3.57 -13.30
N ARG A 46 9.86 2.49 -13.78
CA ARG A 46 10.05 1.26 -13.00
C ARG A 46 11.21 1.34 -12.02
N LEU A 47 11.16 0.43 -11.04
CA LEU A 47 12.28 -0.09 -10.25
C LEU A 47 13.58 -0.25 -11.05
N THR A 48 14.69 0.44 -10.76
CA THR A 48 16.02 -0.07 -11.18
C THR A 48 16.33 -1.38 -10.45
N VAL A 49 17.25 -2.20 -10.97
CA VAL A 49 17.63 -3.48 -10.33
C VAL A 49 18.16 -3.27 -8.90
N VAL A 50 18.97 -2.23 -8.69
CA VAL A 50 19.53 -1.91 -7.36
C VAL A 50 18.43 -1.47 -6.38
N GLN A 51 17.47 -0.68 -6.85
CA GLN A 51 16.31 -0.27 -6.04
C GLN A 51 15.43 -1.48 -5.70
N GLN A 52 15.16 -2.37 -6.66
CA GLN A 52 14.40 -3.61 -6.43
C GLN A 52 15.09 -4.49 -5.37
N GLN A 53 16.40 -4.68 -5.48
CA GLN A 53 17.18 -5.43 -4.48
C GLN A 53 17.14 -4.76 -3.10
N THR A 54 17.11 -3.42 -3.05
CA THR A 54 17.03 -2.68 -1.79
C THR A 54 15.66 -2.83 -1.14
N ALA A 55 14.58 -2.74 -1.91
CA ALA A 55 13.24 -3.05 -1.42
C ALA A 55 13.13 -4.50 -0.93
N ALA A 56 13.68 -5.46 -1.69
CA ALA A 56 13.69 -6.87 -1.30
C ALA A 56 14.39 -7.12 0.04
N ARG A 57 15.57 -6.52 0.29
CA ARG A 57 16.25 -6.65 1.60
C ARG A 57 15.42 -6.07 2.76
N ALA A 58 14.73 -4.95 2.53
CA ALA A 58 13.83 -4.39 3.55
C ALA A 58 12.63 -5.31 3.83
N ILE A 59 12.08 -5.96 2.80
CA ILE A 59 11.04 -7.00 2.95
C ILE A 59 11.59 -8.21 3.71
N ASP A 60 12.85 -8.59 3.48
CA ASP A 60 13.49 -9.70 4.19
C ASP A 60 13.57 -9.41 5.70
N VAL A 61 13.85 -8.16 6.11
CA VAL A 61 13.76 -7.75 7.52
C VAL A 61 12.36 -7.98 8.07
N LEU A 62 11.30 -7.57 7.36
CA LEU A 62 9.92 -7.82 7.80
C LEU A 62 9.63 -9.31 7.97
N ARG A 63 10.14 -10.16 7.06
CA ARG A 63 9.97 -11.61 7.12
C ARG A 63 10.66 -12.20 8.35
N GLU A 64 11.90 -11.80 8.60
CA GLU A 64 12.67 -12.24 9.77
C GLU A 64 12.04 -11.82 11.10
N ARG A 65 11.30 -10.70 11.10
CA ARG A 65 10.57 -10.21 12.27
C ARG A 65 9.15 -10.72 12.39
N GLY A 66 8.68 -11.57 11.48
CA GLY A 66 7.40 -12.27 11.59
C GLY A 66 6.18 -11.54 11.06
N PHE A 67 6.35 -10.52 10.20
CA PHE A 67 5.25 -9.79 9.55
C PHE A 67 4.78 -10.51 8.28
N THR A 68 4.32 -11.76 8.41
CA THR A 68 4.07 -12.67 7.27
C THR A 68 3.01 -12.15 6.31
N ASP A 69 1.95 -11.53 6.82
CA ASP A 69 0.84 -11.04 6.00
C ASP A 69 1.26 -9.82 5.19
N GLU A 70 2.02 -8.91 5.80
CA GLU A 70 2.57 -7.73 5.13
C GLU A 70 3.61 -8.13 4.09
N VAL A 71 4.49 -9.08 4.41
CA VAL A 71 5.45 -9.64 3.45
C VAL A 71 4.74 -10.27 2.27
N PHE A 72 3.68 -11.04 2.49
CA PHE A 72 2.90 -11.65 1.40
C PHE A 72 2.39 -10.59 0.41
N LEU A 73 1.80 -9.50 0.92
CA LEU A 73 1.30 -8.40 0.09
C LEU A 73 2.43 -7.70 -0.68
N LEU A 74 3.53 -7.40 0.01
CA LEU A 74 4.67 -6.70 -0.57
C LEU A 74 5.38 -7.53 -1.65
N GLU A 75 5.46 -8.85 -1.51
CA GLU A 75 6.17 -9.71 -2.45
C GLU A 75 5.34 -10.19 -3.63
N HIS A 76 4.08 -10.55 -3.37
CA HIS A 76 3.29 -11.33 -4.33
C HIS A 76 2.15 -10.55 -4.96
N VAL A 77 1.75 -9.44 -4.34
CA VAL A 77 0.58 -8.66 -4.77
C VAL A 77 1.01 -7.31 -5.34
N THR A 78 2.07 -6.73 -4.79
CA THR A 78 2.44 -5.33 -5.07
C THR A 78 3.23 -5.17 -6.37
N ALA A 79 2.79 -4.23 -7.21
CA ALA A 79 3.58 -3.73 -8.33
C ALA A 79 4.34 -2.46 -7.93
N TYR A 80 5.67 -2.47 -8.05
CA TYR A 80 6.52 -1.33 -7.67
C TYR A 80 6.87 -0.40 -8.82
N ARG A 81 6.91 0.89 -8.53
CA ARG A 81 7.39 1.95 -9.42
C ARG A 81 8.17 3.02 -8.65
N ALA A 82 8.97 3.80 -9.36
CA ALA A 82 9.86 4.83 -8.79
C ALA A 82 9.22 6.22 -8.73
N GLU A 83 8.22 6.47 -9.57
CA GLU A 83 7.61 7.79 -9.72
C GLU A 83 6.09 7.63 -9.86
N ASP A 84 5.37 8.70 -9.59
CA ASP A 84 3.93 8.73 -9.80
C ASP A 84 3.53 8.60 -11.25
N ASN A 85 2.34 8.04 -11.45
CA ASN A 85 1.67 8.19 -12.72
C ASN A 85 1.11 9.62 -12.88
N TRP A 86 0.66 9.91 -14.10
CA TRP A 86 0.08 11.20 -14.47
C TRP A 86 -1.09 11.65 -13.58
N LEU A 87 -1.86 10.72 -13.00
CA LEU A 87 -3.01 11.05 -12.15
C LEU A 87 -2.55 11.51 -10.76
N ASN A 88 -1.57 10.81 -10.19
CA ASN A 88 -1.09 11.06 -8.83
C ASN A 88 -0.07 12.18 -8.73
N ALA A 89 0.59 12.53 -9.84
CA ALA A 89 1.59 13.60 -9.89
C ALA A 89 1.03 14.99 -9.53
N SER A 90 -0.30 15.15 -9.52
CA SER A 90 -0.97 16.42 -9.19
C SER A 90 -1.20 16.63 -7.69
N VAL A 91 -0.95 15.62 -6.85
CA VAL A 91 -1.19 15.68 -5.41
C VAL A 91 0.14 15.94 -4.68
N PRO A 92 0.27 17.05 -3.93
CA PRO A 92 1.45 17.32 -3.12
C PRO A 92 1.65 16.23 -2.07
N LYS A 93 2.90 15.82 -1.87
CA LYS A 93 3.29 14.80 -0.90
C LYS A 93 4.33 15.38 0.01
N GLU A 94 3.95 15.68 1.24
CA GLU A 94 4.90 16.15 2.24
C GLU A 94 5.53 14.93 2.92
N ASN A 95 6.87 14.85 2.89
CA ASN A 95 7.68 13.84 3.58
C ASN A 95 7.29 12.37 3.28
N ALA A 96 6.85 12.08 2.06
CA ALA A 96 6.50 10.72 1.66
C ALA A 96 7.73 9.95 1.17
N TYR A 97 8.07 8.85 1.84
CA TYR A 97 9.09 7.91 1.37
C TYR A 97 8.50 6.91 0.36
N ALA A 98 7.24 6.53 0.56
CA ALA A 98 6.49 5.68 -0.32
C ALA A 98 5.03 6.14 -0.40
N ALA A 99 4.26 5.58 -1.33
CA ALA A 99 2.81 5.71 -1.33
C ALA A 99 2.14 4.54 -2.04
N THR A 100 1.05 4.07 -1.45
CA THR A 100 0.24 2.98 -1.98
C THR A 100 -1.00 3.51 -2.73
N ASN A 101 -1.20 3.02 -3.95
CA ASN A 101 -2.43 3.23 -4.70
C ASN A 101 -3.39 2.08 -4.45
N PHE A 102 -4.07 2.10 -3.31
CA PHE A 102 -5.21 1.22 -3.06
C PHE A 102 -6.42 1.65 -3.91
N PRO A 103 -7.20 0.72 -4.52
CA PRO A 103 -7.12 -0.74 -4.50
C PRO A 103 -6.48 -1.31 -5.78
N PHE A 104 -5.38 -0.73 -6.25
CA PHE A 104 -4.67 -1.19 -7.45
C PHE A 104 -3.37 -1.91 -7.12
N GLU A 105 -3.05 -2.04 -5.83
CA GLU A 105 -1.86 -2.74 -5.34
C GLU A 105 -0.55 -2.26 -6.00
N ILE A 106 -0.50 -0.97 -6.35
CA ILE A 106 0.69 -0.33 -6.89
C ILE A 106 1.33 0.50 -5.79
N MET A 107 2.62 0.30 -5.56
CA MET A 107 3.40 1.08 -4.60
C MET A 107 4.45 1.92 -5.33
N THR A 108 4.48 3.20 -4.99
CA THR A 108 5.52 4.13 -5.44
C THR A 108 6.58 4.23 -4.35
N LEU A 109 7.84 3.91 -4.66
CA LEU A 109 8.98 4.16 -3.77
C LEU A 109 9.75 5.35 -4.32
N TYR A 110 9.73 6.48 -3.63
CA TYR A 110 10.41 7.70 -4.08
C TYR A 110 11.92 7.61 -3.83
N ASP A 111 12.68 8.52 -4.42
CA ASP A 111 14.13 8.59 -4.21
C ASP A 111 14.49 8.73 -2.72
N ASP A 112 13.64 9.41 -1.95
CA ASP A 112 13.76 9.59 -0.50
C ASP A 112 13.77 8.26 0.28
N PHE A 113 13.05 7.24 -0.16
CA PHE A 113 13.09 5.89 0.43
C PHE A 113 14.46 5.23 0.28
N PHE A 114 15.19 5.57 -0.78
CA PHE A 114 16.53 5.04 -1.00
C PHE A 114 17.59 5.88 -0.29
N ALA A 115 17.37 7.19 -0.19
CA ALA A 115 18.35 8.16 0.29
C ALA A 115 18.38 8.36 1.82
N TYR A 116 17.21 8.46 2.47
CA TYR A 116 17.13 8.90 3.87
C TYR A 116 17.14 7.79 4.93
N PRO A 117 16.48 6.63 4.72
CA PRO A 117 16.59 5.52 5.65
C PRO A 117 18.04 5.10 5.89
N ARG A 118 18.43 5.04 7.16
CA ARG A 118 19.78 4.69 7.59
C ARG A 118 20.19 3.29 7.14
N ASP A 119 19.25 2.35 7.19
CA ASP A 119 19.45 0.94 6.88
C ASP A 119 18.14 0.28 6.43
N ASP A 120 18.19 -1.04 6.25
CA ASP A 120 17.05 -1.83 5.77
C ASP A 120 15.96 -1.99 6.84
N VAL A 121 16.22 -1.69 8.13
CA VAL A 121 15.19 -1.69 9.19
C VAL A 121 14.30 -0.45 9.07
N GLU A 122 14.88 0.72 8.81
CA GLU A 122 14.07 1.93 8.57
C GLU A 122 13.27 1.82 7.26
N ARG A 123 13.86 1.23 6.22
CA ARG A 123 13.13 0.92 4.99
C ARG A 123 11.98 -0.06 5.27
N ALA A 124 12.22 -1.07 6.09
CA ALA A 124 11.19 -2.00 6.51
C ALA A 124 10.06 -1.30 7.28
N ALA A 125 10.36 -0.32 8.13
CA ALA A 125 9.35 0.46 8.85
C ALA A 125 8.44 1.23 7.88
N VAL A 126 9.02 1.85 6.84
CA VAL A 126 8.25 2.49 5.77
C VAL A 126 7.39 1.48 5.01
N LEU A 127 7.96 0.34 4.59
CA LEU A 127 7.18 -0.68 3.88
C LEU A 127 6.08 -1.30 4.75
N LEU A 128 6.30 -1.40 6.05
CA LEU A 128 5.29 -1.90 7.00
C LEU A 128 4.08 -0.96 7.09
N HIS A 129 4.33 0.35 7.05
CA HIS A 129 3.27 1.36 6.98
C HIS A 129 2.45 1.17 5.70
N GLU A 130 3.12 1.14 4.55
CA GLU A 130 2.45 1.00 3.25
C GLU A 130 1.71 -0.33 3.09
N ALA A 131 2.22 -1.42 3.69
CA ALA A 131 1.53 -2.70 3.70
C ALA A 131 0.15 -2.62 4.38
N LYS A 132 -0.06 -1.71 5.34
CA LYS A 132 -1.37 -1.46 5.92
C LYS A 132 -2.32 -0.79 4.93
N HIS A 133 -1.83 0.15 4.12
CA HIS A 133 -2.64 0.72 3.04
C HIS A 133 -3.02 -0.32 1.98
N LEU A 134 -2.15 -1.30 1.68
CA LEU A 134 -2.52 -2.44 0.83
C LEU A 134 -3.65 -3.29 1.42
N GLN A 135 -3.79 -3.32 2.75
CA GLN A 135 -4.90 -3.97 3.46
C GLN A 135 -6.16 -3.08 3.53
N GLY A 136 -6.16 -1.91 2.90
CA GLY A 136 -7.25 -0.94 2.95
C GLY A 136 -7.36 -0.18 4.28
N LYS A 137 -6.27 -0.15 5.06
CA LYS A 137 -6.19 0.62 6.30
C LYS A 137 -5.94 2.10 6.04
N ASP A 138 -6.46 2.95 6.92
CA ASP A 138 -6.22 4.39 6.88
C ASP A 138 -4.89 4.76 7.55
N GLU A 139 -4.56 6.05 7.52
CA GLU A 139 -3.34 6.60 8.14
C GLU A 139 -3.26 6.29 9.63
N HIS A 140 -4.38 6.35 10.34
CA HIS A 140 -4.42 6.11 11.78
C HIS A 140 -4.02 4.66 12.09
N ASP A 141 -4.67 3.69 11.46
CA ASP A 141 -4.36 2.27 11.63
C ASP A 141 -2.92 1.95 11.19
N ALA A 142 -2.43 2.57 10.12
CA ALA A 142 -1.08 2.35 9.61
C ALA A 142 0.01 2.87 10.58
N TYR A 143 -0.09 4.12 11.01
CA TYR A 143 0.85 4.71 11.98
C TYR A 143 0.78 4.00 13.33
N GLU A 144 -0.41 3.74 13.85
CA GLU A 144 -0.59 3.06 15.13
C GLU A 144 0.08 1.68 15.11
N PHE A 145 -0.12 0.92 14.03
CA PHE A 145 0.45 -0.41 13.90
C PHE A 145 1.98 -0.38 13.85
N VAL A 146 2.56 0.45 12.99
CA VAL A 146 4.02 0.54 12.87
C VAL A 146 4.62 0.98 14.19
N TRP A 147 4.03 1.99 14.84
CA TRP A 147 4.55 2.49 16.10
C TRP A 147 4.53 1.41 17.18
N LYS A 148 3.40 0.75 17.41
CA LYS A 148 3.29 -0.32 18.42
C LYS A 148 4.21 -1.51 18.18
N ASN A 149 4.58 -1.79 16.93
CA ASN A 149 5.41 -2.95 16.57
C ASN A 149 6.88 -2.59 16.28
N ARG A 150 7.30 -1.35 16.52
CA ARG A 150 8.67 -0.90 16.22
C ARG A 150 9.75 -1.70 16.95
N GLU A 151 9.51 -2.13 18.19
CA GLU A 151 10.45 -2.95 18.95
C GLU A 151 10.62 -4.34 18.31
N GLN A 152 9.53 -4.97 17.87
CA GLN A 152 9.57 -6.25 17.14
C GLN A 152 10.40 -6.13 15.86
N LEU A 153 10.24 -5.01 15.15
CA LEU A 153 11.01 -4.67 13.96
C LEU A 153 12.51 -4.47 14.26
N GLY A 154 12.88 -4.18 15.52
CA GLY A 154 14.21 -3.73 15.89
C GLY A 154 14.44 -2.24 15.59
N TRP A 155 13.38 -1.50 15.29
CA TRP A 155 13.39 -0.07 15.04
C TRP A 155 13.16 0.68 16.36
N THR A 156 14.24 0.90 17.12
CA THR A 156 14.18 1.43 18.49
C THR A 156 14.69 2.87 18.60
N ARG A 157 14.21 3.60 19.60
CA ARG A 157 14.65 4.97 19.86
C ARG A 157 16.15 5.07 20.08
N GLU A 158 16.74 4.15 20.85
CA GLU A 158 18.16 4.17 21.19
C GLU A 158 19.05 4.27 19.95
N TYR A 159 18.69 3.54 18.89
CA TYR A 159 19.48 3.49 17.67
C TYR A 159 19.04 4.54 16.65
N TYR A 160 17.73 4.76 16.46
CA TYR A 160 17.20 5.53 15.33
C TYR A 160 16.75 6.95 15.69
N ARG A 161 16.79 7.38 16.96
CA ARG A 161 16.23 8.69 17.39
C ARG A 161 16.69 9.92 16.61
N ASP A 162 17.87 9.86 16.00
CA ASP A 162 18.50 10.96 15.27
C ASP A 162 18.34 10.83 13.74
N SER A 163 17.57 9.85 13.25
CA SER A 163 17.30 9.68 11.81
C SER A 163 16.12 10.56 11.36
N PRO A 164 16.13 11.05 10.10
CA PRO A 164 14.99 11.78 9.55
C PRO A 164 13.70 10.95 9.53
N VAL A 165 13.81 9.65 9.22
CA VAL A 165 12.66 8.74 9.14
C VAL A 165 12.00 8.62 10.51
N TRP A 166 12.79 8.38 11.57
CA TRP A 166 12.28 8.31 12.93
C TRP A 166 11.57 9.60 13.34
N HIS A 167 12.18 10.76 13.09
CA HIS A 167 11.58 12.04 13.44
C HIS A 167 10.27 12.29 12.70
N ASN A 168 10.26 12.06 11.39
CA ASN A 168 9.08 12.27 10.55
C ASN A 168 7.94 11.35 10.97
N THR A 169 8.20 10.05 11.07
CA THR A 169 7.19 9.08 11.49
C THR A 169 6.71 9.32 12.90
N ARG A 170 7.59 9.69 13.85
CA ARG A 170 7.16 10.04 15.22
C ARG A 170 6.21 11.24 15.23
N ASN A 171 6.55 12.30 14.49
CA ASN A 171 5.74 13.52 14.44
C ASN A 171 4.38 13.22 13.81
N GLN A 172 4.36 12.50 12.68
CA GLN A 172 3.12 12.09 12.02
C GLN A 172 2.28 11.17 12.91
N THR A 173 2.90 10.19 13.58
CA THR A 173 2.19 9.31 14.52
C THR A 173 1.61 10.11 15.68
N ARG A 174 2.31 11.14 16.17
CA ARG A 174 1.79 12.01 17.23
C ARG A 174 0.63 12.87 16.77
N GLU A 175 0.63 13.30 15.52
CA GLU A 175 -0.46 14.09 14.92
C GLU A 175 -1.69 13.22 14.65
N VAL A 176 -1.49 12.02 14.10
CA VAL A 176 -2.57 11.12 13.67
C VAL A 176 -3.09 10.25 14.82
N VAL A 177 -2.21 9.80 15.72
CA VAL A 177 -2.51 8.87 16.82
C VAL A 177 -2.00 9.45 18.16
N PRO A 178 -2.49 10.63 18.59
CA PRO A 178 -1.96 11.35 19.75
C PRO A 178 -2.06 10.57 21.06
N ILE A 179 -3.00 9.63 21.17
CA ILE A 179 -3.22 8.83 22.38
C ILE A 179 -2.00 7.98 22.75
N LEU A 180 -1.12 7.64 21.79
CA LEU A 180 0.13 6.92 22.08
C LEU A 180 1.18 7.80 22.77
N PHE A 181 0.97 9.12 22.85
CA PHE A 181 1.94 10.09 23.37
C PHE A 181 1.43 10.88 24.59
N VAL A 182 0.29 10.51 25.16
CA VAL A 182 -0.29 11.13 26.36
C VAL A 182 -0.22 10.15 27.53
N CYS A 183 0.91 10.16 28.24
CA CYS A 183 1.16 9.25 29.37
C CYS A 183 1.41 10.07 30.63
N GLU A 184 0.84 9.65 31.77
CA GLU A 184 0.98 10.39 33.04
C GLU A 184 2.42 10.43 33.58
N PHE A 185 3.31 9.51 33.16
CA PHE A 185 4.65 9.34 33.76
C PHE A 185 5.77 8.92 32.78
N ASN A 186 5.79 9.42 31.54
CA ASN A 186 6.86 9.09 30.59
C ASN A 186 7.58 10.35 30.05
N GLU A 187 8.87 10.51 30.38
CA GLU A 187 9.72 11.62 29.88
C GLU A 187 9.92 11.58 28.35
N ALA A 188 9.80 10.42 27.72
CA ALA A 188 9.81 10.27 26.25
C ALA A 188 8.52 10.78 25.60
N LEU A 189 7.47 11.02 26.41
CA LEU A 189 6.11 11.29 25.97
C LEU A 189 5.60 10.22 24.99
N ASP A 190 6.00 8.96 25.15
CA ASP A 190 5.62 7.84 24.27
C ASP A 190 5.23 6.62 25.12
N CYS A 191 3.94 6.30 25.18
CA CYS A 191 3.39 5.30 26.09
C CYS A 191 3.71 3.86 25.69
N THR A 192 4.31 3.69 24.51
CA THR A 192 4.68 2.40 23.96
C THR A 192 6.17 2.10 24.10
N GLU A 193 6.98 3.04 24.59
CA GLU A 193 8.37 2.78 24.98
C GLU A 193 8.38 1.97 26.28
N THR A 194 8.96 0.77 26.26
CA THR A 194 9.27 0.08 27.52
C THR A 194 10.56 0.64 28.10
N THR A 195 10.47 1.31 29.27
CA THR A 195 11.67 1.67 30.05
C THR A 195 12.38 0.39 30.44
N ARG A 196 13.52 0.09 29.80
CA ARG A 196 14.48 -0.90 30.28
C ARG A 196 15.46 -0.26 31.24
#